data_AF-A0A2H3EMP2-F1
#
_entry.id   AF-A0A2H3EMP2-F1
#
_cell.length_a   1.000
_cell.length_b   1.000
_cell.length_c   1.000
_cell.angle_alpha   90.00
_cell.angle_beta   90.00
_cell.angle_gamma   90.00
#
_symmetry.space_group_name_H-M   'P 1'
#
loop_
_entity.id
_entity.type
_entity.pdbx_description
1 polymer ?
#
loop_
_entity_poly.entity_id
_entity_poly.type
_entity_poly.pdbx_seq_one_letter_code
_entity_poly.pdbx_strand_id
1 'polypeptide(L)'
;MPLPSFLEPLDSLHHGNAEYRHATHKISLGTVHSLWWPTRSGNVPDTIILFKPGNPGLVEFYVPFLSVIREKYHSNNLAILAHSHLGHSFALPYSHCGLSSQVQGGIEAVDALVGYYGKSVRIVIITHSIGCWISLQVLKARPENIANLHLITPTIRYIADTPNGRSLSVGATWHHHSMLVFTLILASKLTSIFGTYIPAFLLKVLFWDWPAHQITVLQRLLYSPESVLACLEMSHDEMQSVKEADFKFIASHDNRIRIYFAGKDGWVGKHKQVIMSELKTSSPRTVVAIGPDVPHAFCINHSQQVALRYLQWLADLS
;
A
#
# COMPACT_ATOMS: atom_id res chain seq x y z
N MET A 1 18.80 14.76 6.06
CA MET A 1 18.86 15.14 4.63
C MET A 1 17.61 15.89 4.22
N PRO A 2 17.71 16.82 3.26
CA PRO A 2 16.55 17.45 2.63
C PRO A 2 15.69 16.42 1.88
N LEU A 3 14.45 16.79 1.54
CA LEU A 3 13.64 16.00 0.64
C LEU A 3 14.31 15.95 -0.76
N PRO A 4 14.22 14.83 -1.48
CA PRO A 4 14.53 14.79 -2.91
C PRO A 4 13.75 15.87 -3.67
N SER A 5 14.31 16.45 -4.73
CA SER A 5 13.70 17.61 -5.40
C SER A 5 12.39 17.31 -6.14
N PHE A 6 12.08 16.03 -6.38
CA PHE A 6 10.80 15.60 -6.94
C PHE A 6 9.69 15.48 -5.87
N LEU A 7 10.04 15.66 -4.59
CA LEU A 7 9.10 15.71 -3.47
C LEU A 7 8.98 17.13 -2.93
N GLU A 8 7.75 17.57 -2.71
CA GLU A 8 7.44 18.84 -2.06
C GLU A 8 7.03 18.58 -0.59
N PRO A 9 7.46 19.40 0.39
CA PRO A 9 7.01 19.25 1.77
C PRO A 9 5.49 19.36 1.91
N LEU A 10 4.88 18.55 2.78
CA LEU A 10 3.45 18.66 3.12
C LEU A 10 3.31 19.15 4.56
N ASP A 11 3.44 20.47 4.73
CA ASP A 11 3.56 21.12 6.03
C ASP A 11 2.31 20.98 6.92
N SER A 12 1.13 20.81 6.32
CA SER A 12 -0.14 20.63 7.04
C SER A 12 -0.18 19.36 7.93
N LEU A 13 0.72 18.40 7.69
CA LEU A 13 0.81 17.14 8.42
C LEU A 13 2.11 16.99 9.23
N HIS A 14 2.96 18.02 9.30
CA HIS A 14 4.20 17.95 10.05
C HIS A 14 3.96 17.97 11.56
N HIS A 15 4.01 16.80 12.19
CA HIS A 15 3.97 16.63 13.65
C HIS A 15 5.36 16.58 14.31
N GLY A 16 6.38 17.19 13.69
CA GLY A 16 7.74 17.24 14.27
C GLY A 16 8.46 15.90 14.38
N ASN A 17 8.03 14.86 13.66
CA ASN A 17 8.73 13.56 13.67
C ASN A 17 10.07 13.68 12.92
N ALA A 18 11.16 13.38 13.62
CA ALA A 18 12.52 13.46 13.06
C ALA A 18 12.85 12.32 12.08
N GLU A 19 12.10 11.21 12.13
CA GLU A 19 12.44 9.99 11.39
C GLU A 19 11.99 10.02 9.92
N TYR A 20 10.81 10.56 9.66
CA TYR A 20 10.25 10.67 8.31
C TYR A 20 9.50 11.98 8.09
N ARG A 21 9.35 12.34 6.82
CA ARG A 21 8.72 13.59 6.40
C ARG A 21 7.48 13.31 5.56
N HIS A 22 6.40 14.01 5.86
CA HIS A 22 5.26 14.09 4.95
C HIS A 22 5.65 14.93 3.74
N ALA A 23 5.33 14.43 2.56
CA ALA A 23 5.62 15.07 1.30
C ALA A 23 4.53 14.79 0.27
N THR A 24 4.55 15.52 -0.81
CA THR A 24 3.75 15.30 -2.01
C THR A 24 4.66 14.96 -3.18
N HIS A 25 4.20 14.04 -4.03
CA HIS A 25 4.79 13.75 -5.31
C HIS A 25 3.81 14.16 -6.39
N LYS A 26 4.16 15.18 -7.17
CA LYS A 26 3.35 15.64 -8.30
C LYS A 26 3.57 14.71 -9.49
N ILE A 27 2.49 14.10 -9.96
CA ILE A 27 2.46 13.17 -11.09
C ILE A 27 1.51 13.69 -12.17
N SER A 28 1.52 13.06 -13.34
CA SER A 28 0.70 13.48 -14.49
C SER A 28 -0.80 13.52 -14.19
N LEU A 29 -1.28 12.65 -13.30
CA LEU A 29 -2.69 12.49 -12.96
C LEU A 29 -3.12 13.26 -11.71
N GLY A 30 -2.20 13.93 -11.02
CA GLY A 30 -2.51 14.68 -9.79
C GLY A 30 -1.35 14.70 -8.80
N THR A 31 -1.68 14.83 -7.52
CA THR A 31 -0.67 14.89 -6.46
C THR A 31 -0.87 13.72 -5.51
N VAL A 32 0.20 12.99 -5.21
CA VAL A 32 0.16 11.82 -4.33
C VAL A 32 0.84 12.15 -3.02
N HIS A 33 0.15 11.88 -1.92
CA HIS A 33 0.74 11.95 -0.60
C HIS A 33 1.78 10.85 -0.44
N SER A 34 2.94 11.23 0.09
CA SER A 34 4.07 10.34 0.30
C SER A 34 4.69 10.57 1.67
N LEU A 35 5.40 9.56 2.15
CA LEU A 35 6.28 9.65 3.32
C LEU A 35 7.71 9.33 2.89
N TRP A 36 8.66 10.13 3.36
CA TRP A 36 10.07 9.96 3.05
C TRP A 36 10.89 9.73 4.32
N TRP A 37 11.49 8.54 4.43
CA TRP A 37 12.56 8.27 5.39
C TRP A 37 13.91 8.45 4.68
N PRO A 38 14.73 9.45 5.04
CA PRO A 38 16.07 9.62 4.50
C PRO A 38 17.01 8.50 4.96
N THR A 39 18.22 8.42 4.38
CA THR A 39 19.26 7.50 4.87
C THR A 39 19.75 7.89 6.27
N ARG A 40 20.30 6.90 6.99
CA ARG A 40 20.75 7.04 8.40
C ARG A 40 22.12 7.70 8.44
N SER A 41 22.93 7.41 7.42
CA SER A 41 24.24 8.01 7.19
C SER A 41 24.17 9.47 6.75
N GLY A 42 23.03 9.91 6.18
CA GLY A 42 22.94 11.22 5.53
C GLY A 42 23.55 11.25 4.13
N ASN A 43 24.06 10.11 3.63
CA ASN A 43 24.61 9.97 2.29
C ASN A 43 23.54 9.61 1.26
N VAL A 44 23.88 9.74 -0.03
CA VAL A 44 23.05 9.23 -1.13
C VAL A 44 22.73 7.74 -0.90
N PRO A 45 21.46 7.31 -1.03
CA PRO A 45 21.09 5.93 -0.84
C PRO A 45 21.69 5.01 -1.90
N ASP A 46 22.16 3.83 -1.47
CA ASP A 46 22.48 2.73 -2.40
C ASP A 46 21.21 1.91 -2.73
N THR A 47 20.26 1.89 -1.80
CA THR A 47 19.01 1.14 -1.86
C THR A 47 17.86 2.04 -1.47
N ILE A 48 16.79 2.00 -2.26
CA ILE A 48 15.55 2.70 -1.96
C ILE A 48 14.42 1.69 -1.94
N ILE A 49 13.69 1.64 -0.83
CA ILE A 49 12.40 0.96 -0.79
C ILE A 49 11.34 1.92 -1.32
N LEU A 50 10.65 1.52 -2.39
CA LEU A 50 9.37 2.11 -2.78
C LEU A 50 8.26 1.26 -2.16
N PHE A 51 7.53 1.83 -1.20
CA PHE A 51 6.42 1.15 -0.56
C PHE A 51 5.08 1.50 -1.22
N LYS A 52 4.29 0.48 -1.55
CA LYS A 52 2.92 0.62 -2.07
C LYS A 52 1.89 0.00 -1.09
N PRO A 53 0.91 0.77 -0.60
CA PRO A 53 -0.10 0.28 0.34
C PRO A 53 -1.16 -0.58 -0.35
N GLY A 54 -2.06 -1.17 0.45
CA GLY A 54 -3.33 -1.72 -0.03
C GLY A 54 -4.46 -0.68 -0.01
N ASN A 55 -5.71 -1.10 -0.23
CA ASN A 55 -6.89 -0.26 -0.07
C ASN A 55 -7.42 -0.37 1.38
N PRO A 56 -7.66 0.73 2.12
CA PRO A 56 -7.45 2.13 1.74
C PRO A 56 -5.96 2.53 1.69
N GLY A 57 -5.59 3.25 0.63
CA GLY A 57 -4.22 3.60 0.23
C GLY A 57 -3.49 4.66 1.04
N LEU A 58 -3.75 4.75 2.35
CA LEU A 58 -3.09 5.68 3.26
C LEU A 58 -1.79 5.05 3.76
N VAL A 59 -0.65 5.64 3.39
CA VAL A 59 0.67 5.18 3.81
C VAL A 59 0.91 5.33 5.31
N GLU A 60 0.18 6.20 6.00
CA GLU A 60 0.31 6.40 7.43
C GLU A 60 0.02 5.11 8.21
N PHE A 61 -0.90 4.24 7.75
CA PHE A 61 -1.13 2.95 8.41
C PHE A 61 0.15 2.10 8.52
N TYR A 62 1.11 2.31 7.63
CA TYR A 62 2.34 1.53 7.51
C TYR A 62 3.55 2.18 8.17
N VAL A 63 3.40 3.36 8.79
CA VAL A 63 4.50 4.04 9.50
C VAL A 63 5.18 3.11 10.50
N PRO A 64 4.47 2.37 11.40
CA PRO A 64 5.15 1.50 12.36
C PRO A 64 5.92 0.35 11.69
N PHE A 65 5.40 -0.18 10.58
CA PHE A 65 6.07 -1.26 9.83
C PHE A 65 7.33 -0.75 9.12
N LEU A 66 7.22 0.38 8.41
CA LEU A 66 8.33 0.96 7.64
C LEU A 66 9.42 1.53 8.54
N SER A 67 9.06 2.10 9.68
CA SER A 67 10.04 2.62 10.66
C SER A 67 10.87 1.48 11.26
N VAL A 68 10.24 0.34 11.60
CA VAL A 68 10.98 -0.84 12.06
C VAL A 68 11.91 -1.39 10.95
N ILE A 69 11.44 -1.44 9.70
CA ILE A 69 12.32 -1.80 8.57
C ILE A 69 13.50 -0.84 8.51
N ARG A 70 13.23 0.47 8.53
CA ARG A 70 14.24 1.51 8.40
C ARG A 70 15.29 1.46 9.51
N GLU A 71 14.86 1.19 10.74
CA GLU A 71 15.71 1.10 11.93
C GLU A 71 16.55 -0.19 11.93
N LYS A 72 15.95 -1.33 11.57
CA LYS A 72 16.60 -2.64 11.73
C LYS A 72 17.27 -3.16 10.46
N TYR A 73 17.11 -2.49 9.31
CA TYR A 73 17.83 -2.88 8.10
C TYR A 73 19.34 -2.80 8.31
N HIS A 74 20.08 -3.73 7.73
CA HIS A 74 21.54 -3.84 7.93
C HIS A 74 22.31 -2.64 7.32
N SER A 75 21.81 -2.06 6.22
CA SER A 75 22.45 -0.90 5.57
C SER A 75 22.01 0.42 6.22
N ASN A 76 22.98 1.33 6.41
CA ASN A 76 22.72 2.72 6.83
C ASN A 76 22.36 3.64 5.65
N ASN A 77 22.56 3.18 4.41
CA ASN A 77 22.26 3.92 3.18
C ASN A 77 20.92 3.50 2.56
N LEU A 78 20.04 2.86 3.33
CA LEU A 78 18.65 2.63 2.93
C LEU A 78 17.82 3.91 3.10
N ALA A 79 17.10 4.30 2.05
CA ALA A 79 16.00 5.26 2.13
C ALA A 79 14.65 4.58 1.82
N ILE A 80 13.55 5.18 2.27
CA ILE A 80 12.20 4.65 2.02
C ILE A 80 11.30 5.78 1.49
N LEU A 81 10.69 5.54 0.34
CA LEU A 81 9.57 6.33 -0.20
C LEU A 81 8.30 5.50 -0.08
N ALA A 82 7.40 5.86 0.84
CA ALA A 82 6.05 5.30 0.85
C ALA A 82 5.13 6.18 0.01
N HIS A 83 4.47 5.58 -0.97
CA HIS A 83 3.68 6.32 -1.96
C HIS A 83 2.21 5.86 -1.93
N SER A 84 1.33 6.73 -1.43
CA SER A 84 -0.11 6.47 -1.28
C SER A 84 -0.81 6.13 -2.59
N HIS A 85 -2.08 5.76 -2.49
CA HIS A 85 -2.98 5.82 -3.63
C HIS A 85 -3.46 7.26 -3.86
N LEU A 86 -3.48 7.67 -5.13
CA LEU A 86 -3.98 8.97 -5.58
C LEU A 86 -5.46 9.10 -5.20
N GLY A 87 -5.83 10.22 -4.57
CA GLY A 87 -7.20 10.48 -4.08
C GLY A 87 -7.51 9.96 -2.67
N HIS A 88 -6.66 9.13 -2.06
CA HIS A 88 -6.94 8.50 -0.76
C HIS A 88 -6.48 9.33 0.45
N SER A 89 -5.73 10.42 0.24
CA SER A 89 -5.26 11.29 1.33
C SER A 89 -6.22 12.45 1.56
N PHE A 90 -6.64 12.61 2.81
CA PHE A 90 -7.50 13.74 3.23
C PHE A 90 -6.85 15.12 3.06
N ALA A 91 -5.51 15.16 3.01
CA ALA A 91 -4.76 16.41 2.93
C ALA A 91 -4.61 16.93 1.50
N LEU A 92 -5.11 16.19 0.50
CA LEU A 92 -4.96 16.52 -0.91
C LEU A 92 -6.31 16.61 -1.59
N PRO A 93 -6.43 17.45 -2.65
CA PRO A 93 -7.64 17.51 -3.45
C PRO A 93 -8.01 16.14 -3.99
N TYR A 94 -9.32 15.90 -4.05
CA TYR A 94 -9.88 14.71 -4.67
C TYR A 94 -9.45 14.59 -6.13
N SER A 95 -9.22 13.36 -6.56
CA SER A 95 -9.00 13.02 -7.96
C SER A 95 -9.70 11.68 -8.21
N HIS A 96 -10.64 11.65 -9.17
CA HIS A 96 -11.29 10.41 -9.60
C HIS A 96 -10.23 9.50 -10.22
N CYS A 97 -9.82 8.46 -9.50
CA CYS A 97 -8.63 7.69 -9.84
C CYS A 97 -8.86 6.21 -9.56
N GLY A 98 -9.11 5.48 -10.64
CA GLY A 98 -9.27 4.03 -10.61
C GLY A 98 -7.96 3.28 -10.43
N LEU A 99 -8.03 1.96 -10.52
CA LEU A 99 -6.88 1.07 -10.30
C LEU A 99 -5.71 1.34 -11.28
N SER A 100 -6.01 1.71 -12.53
CA SER A 100 -5.00 2.03 -13.55
C SER A 100 -4.21 3.30 -13.22
N SER A 101 -4.86 4.33 -12.64
CA SER A 101 -4.20 5.55 -12.17
C SER A 101 -3.16 5.25 -11.08
N GLN A 102 -3.42 4.22 -10.25
CA GLN A 102 -2.48 3.82 -9.20
C GLN A 102 -1.23 3.11 -9.76
N VAL A 103 -1.39 2.38 -10.88
CA VAL A 103 -0.25 1.83 -11.64
C VAL A 103 0.58 2.96 -12.21
N GLN A 104 -0.05 3.95 -12.85
CA GLN A 104 0.64 5.11 -13.42
C GLN A 104 1.41 5.88 -12.34
N GLY A 105 0.81 6.16 -11.18
CA GLY A 105 1.51 6.80 -10.07
C GLY A 105 2.69 5.98 -9.53
N GLY A 106 2.61 4.64 -9.56
CA GLY A 106 3.74 3.77 -9.23
C GLY A 106 4.88 3.81 -10.26
N ILE A 107 4.55 3.88 -11.56
CA ILE A 107 5.52 4.04 -12.64
C ILE A 107 6.25 5.38 -12.49
N GLU A 108 5.51 6.47 -12.30
CA GLU A 108 6.09 7.81 -12.15
C GLU A 108 6.94 7.92 -10.90
N ALA A 109 6.60 7.23 -9.81
CA ALA A 109 7.45 7.15 -8.62
C ALA A 109 8.79 6.45 -8.91
N VAL A 110 8.79 5.37 -9.67
CA VAL A 110 10.04 4.70 -10.11
C VAL A 110 10.85 5.62 -11.02
N ASP A 111 10.19 6.26 -12.00
CA ASP A 111 10.85 7.16 -12.95
C ASP A 111 11.47 8.37 -12.24
N ALA A 112 10.79 8.95 -11.24
CA ALA A 112 11.31 10.04 -10.42
C ALA A 112 12.53 9.62 -9.59
N LEU A 113 12.50 8.42 -8.97
CA LEU A 113 13.62 7.87 -8.22
C LEU A 113 14.85 7.66 -9.11
N VAL A 114 14.66 7.07 -10.30
CA VAL A 114 15.74 6.85 -11.28
C VAL A 114 16.26 8.16 -11.83
N GLY A 115 15.38 9.13 -12.11
CA GLY A 115 15.75 10.45 -12.60
C GLY A 115 16.59 11.25 -11.59
N TYR A 116 16.30 11.12 -10.29
CA TYR A 116 17.00 11.86 -9.24
C TYR A 116 18.29 11.18 -8.76
N TYR A 117 18.26 9.86 -8.54
CA TYR A 117 19.40 9.11 -7.97
C TYR A 117 20.25 8.38 -9.02
N GLY A 118 19.81 8.35 -10.28
CA GLY A 118 20.47 7.61 -11.36
C GLY A 118 20.12 6.13 -11.37
N LYS A 119 20.56 5.42 -12.43
CA LYS A 119 20.25 3.99 -12.64
C LYS A 119 21.00 3.03 -11.72
N SER A 120 22.03 3.50 -11.01
CA SER A 120 22.82 2.68 -10.10
C SER A 120 22.11 2.41 -8.76
N VAL A 121 21.08 3.19 -8.41
CA VAL A 121 20.34 2.97 -7.18
C VAL A 121 19.51 1.70 -7.27
N ARG A 122 19.55 0.88 -6.21
CA ARG A 122 18.80 -0.36 -6.13
C ARG A 122 17.39 -0.07 -5.62
N ILE A 123 16.39 -0.09 -6.52
CA ILE A 123 14.99 0.08 -6.12
C ILE A 123 14.40 -1.29 -5.76
N VAL A 124 13.89 -1.41 -4.53
CA VAL A 124 13.13 -2.57 -4.06
C VAL A 124 11.69 -2.12 -3.79
N ILE A 125 10.73 -2.78 -4.41
CA ILE A 125 9.31 -2.50 -4.12
C ILE A 125 8.86 -3.44 -3.00
N ILE A 126 8.36 -2.87 -1.90
CA ILE A 126 7.63 -3.61 -0.87
C ILE A 126 6.17 -3.19 -0.97
N THR A 127 5.26 -4.15 -0.93
CA THR A 127 3.86 -3.83 -1.16
C THR A 127 2.91 -4.75 -0.40
N HIS A 128 1.72 -4.24 -0.12
CA HIS A 128 0.67 -4.94 0.62
C HIS A 128 -0.62 -5.07 -0.19
N SER A 129 -1.31 -6.22 -0.07
CA SER A 129 -2.67 -6.41 -0.60
C SER A 129 -2.80 -6.02 -2.08
N ILE A 130 -3.72 -5.13 -2.45
CA ILE A 130 -3.92 -4.70 -3.85
C ILE A 130 -2.70 -3.98 -4.44
N GLY A 131 -1.90 -3.34 -3.59
CA GLY A 131 -0.60 -2.81 -3.99
C GLY A 131 0.26 -3.87 -4.66
N CYS A 132 0.10 -5.16 -4.31
CA CYS A 132 0.82 -6.27 -4.94
C CYS A 132 0.49 -6.39 -6.43
N TRP A 133 -0.79 -6.32 -6.78
CA TRP A 133 -1.21 -6.35 -8.18
C TRP A 133 -0.71 -5.11 -8.92
N ILE A 134 -0.85 -3.93 -8.30
CA ILE A 134 -0.36 -2.65 -8.85
C ILE A 134 1.14 -2.74 -9.13
N SER A 135 1.92 -3.20 -8.16
CA SER A 135 3.37 -3.28 -8.25
C SER A 135 3.85 -4.33 -9.26
N LEU A 136 3.08 -5.39 -9.50
CA LEU A 136 3.33 -6.31 -10.62
C LEU A 136 3.19 -5.60 -11.97
N GLN A 137 2.19 -4.72 -12.14
CA GLN A 137 2.06 -3.92 -13.36
C GLN A 137 3.19 -2.89 -13.49
N VAL A 138 3.62 -2.28 -12.38
CA VAL A 138 4.78 -1.38 -12.37
C VAL A 138 6.06 -2.13 -12.77
N LEU A 139 6.27 -3.36 -12.27
CA LEU A 139 7.38 -4.21 -12.67
C LEU A 139 7.36 -4.56 -14.16
N LYS A 140 6.17 -4.81 -14.73
CA LYS A 140 5.99 -5.01 -16.17
C LYS A 140 6.41 -3.79 -16.98
N ALA A 141 6.08 -2.58 -16.49
CA ALA A 141 6.37 -1.33 -17.19
C ALA A 141 7.83 -0.87 -17.04
N ARG A 142 8.51 -1.22 -15.94
CA ARG A 142 9.89 -0.80 -15.62
C ARG A 142 10.77 -1.96 -15.10
N PRO A 143 10.91 -3.07 -15.85
CA PRO A 143 11.58 -4.26 -15.36
C PRO A 143 13.07 -4.03 -15.05
N GLU A 144 13.75 -3.18 -15.81
CA GLU A 144 15.18 -2.87 -15.65
C GLU A 144 15.48 -1.96 -14.45
N ASN A 145 14.48 -1.22 -13.95
CA ASN A 145 14.66 -0.26 -12.87
C ASN A 145 14.36 -0.84 -11.49
N ILE A 146 13.69 -2.00 -11.44
CA ILE A 146 13.25 -2.61 -10.17
C ILE A 146 14.09 -3.85 -9.93
N ALA A 147 14.89 -3.79 -8.86
CA ALA A 147 15.76 -4.88 -8.52
C ALA A 147 14.98 -6.06 -7.94
N ASN A 148 14.04 -5.80 -7.02
CA ASN A 148 13.24 -6.84 -6.36
C ASN A 148 11.83 -6.35 -6.04
N LEU A 149 10.87 -7.29 -5.99
CA LEU A 149 9.47 -7.03 -5.68
C LEU A 149 8.98 -7.98 -4.59
N HIS A 150 8.63 -7.43 -3.43
CA HIS A 150 8.23 -8.18 -2.25
C HIS A 150 6.74 -7.95 -1.97
N LEU A 151 5.96 -9.01 -2.15
CA LEU A 151 4.50 -9.02 -2.07
C LEU A 151 4.06 -9.56 -0.70
N ILE A 152 3.45 -8.72 0.12
CA ILE A 152 2.94 -9.10 1.44
C ILE A 152 1.42 -9.22 1.36
N THR A 153 0.88 -10.38 1.77
CA THR A 153 -0.55 -10.74 1.75
C THR A 153 -1.21 -10.44 0.38
N PRO A 154 -0.71 -11.05 -0.72
CA PRO A 154 -0.96 -10.56 -2.08
C PRO A 154 -2.37 -10.82 -2.61
N THR A 155 -3.10 -9.75 -2.95
CA THR A 155 -4.38 -9.83 -3.66
C THR A 155 -4.15 -9.68 -5.17
N ILE A 156 -3.55 -10.70 -5.77
CA ILE A 156 -3.14 -10.69 -7.19
C ILE A 156 -4.06 -11.51 -8.10
N ARG A 157 -5.06 -12.17 -7.53
CA ARG A 157 -5.93 -13.13 -8.21
C ARG A 157 -7.36 -13.10 -7.69
N TYR A 158 -8.33 -13.02 -8.60
CA TYR A 158 -9.77 -13.19 -8.38
C TYR A 158 -10.28 -12.59 -7.06
N ILE A 159 -9.99 -11.30 -6.80
CA ILE A 159 -10.32 -10.68 -5.51
C ILE A 159 -11.83 -10.73 -5.20
N ALA A 160 -12.68 -10.63 -6.23
CA ALA A 160 -14.14 -10.76 -6.12
C ALA A 160 -14.61 -12.15 -5.68
N ASP A 161 -13.82 -13.20 -5.91
CA ASP A 161 -14.15 -14.58 -5.55
C ASP A 161 -13.62 -15.00 -4.16
N THR A 162 -13.09 -14.05 -3.41
CA THR A 162 -12.58 -14.26 -2.04
C THR A 162 -13.69 -14.14 -1.01
N PRO A 163 -13.53 -14.65 0.23
CA PRO A 163 -14.52 -14.46 1.30
C PRO A 163 -14.92 -12.99 1.49
N ASN A 164 -13.93 -12.08 1.57
CA ASN A 164 -14.19 -10.66 1.77
C ASN A 164 -14.73 -9.98 0.50
N GLY A 165 -14.21 -10.33 -0.68
CA GLY A 165 -14.72 -9.81 -1.95
C GLY A 165 -16.18 -10.20 -2.20
N ARG A 166 -16.55 -11.46 -1.91
CA ARG A 166 -17.94 -11.93 -1.96
C ARG A 166 -18.79 -11.26 -0.88
N SER A 167 -18.32 -11.11 0.35
CA SER A 167 -19.08 -10.41 1.40
C SER A 167 -19.37 -8.96 1.01
N LEU A 168 -18.37 -8.26 0.45
CA LEU A 168 -18.51 -6.91 -0.05
C LEU A 168 -19.46 -6.84 -1.25
N SER A 169 -19.48 -7.87 -2.10
CA SER A 169 -20.34 -7.96 -3.29
C SER A 169 -21.76 -8.47 -3.00
N VAL A 170 -21.97 -9.31 -1.97
CA VAL A 170 -23.26 -9.92 -1.62
C VAL A 170 -24.06 -9.03 -0.66
N GLY A 171 -23.39 -8.29 0.23
CA GLY A 171 -24.01 -7.14 0.91
C GLY A 171 -24.40 -6.03 -0.08
N ALA A 172 -23.93 -6.11 -1.33
CA ALA A 172 -24.10 -5.14 -2.37
C ALA A 172 -24.93 -5.65 -3.57
N THR A 173 -26.25 -5.65 -3.45
CA THR A 173 -27.08 -5.39 -4.64
C THR A 173 -26.73 -3.97 -5.12
N TRP A 174 -25.80 -3.90 -6.08
CA TRP A 174 -25.07 -2.72 -6.55
C TRP A 174 -25.90 -1.44 -6.80
N HIS A 175 -27.17 -1.56 -7.20
CA HIS A 175 -28.10 -0.41 -7.34
C HIS A 175 -28.38 0.32 -6.03
N HIS A 176 -28.25 -0.36 -4.89
CA HIS A 176 -28.40 0.24 -3.56
C HIS A 176 -27.10 0.88 -3.06
N HIS A 177 -25.92 0.49 -3.54
CA HIS A 177 -24.63 1.06 -3.07
C HIS A 177 -24.23 2.35 -3.77
N SER A 178 -24.49 2.49 -5.07
CA SER A 178 -24.37 3.80 -5.72
C SER A 178 -25.30 4.78 -5.01
N MET A 179 -26.54 4.37 -4.70
CA MET A 179 -27.49 5.16 -3.91
C MET A 179 -27.04 5.36 -2.46
N LEU A 180 -26.47 4.38 -1.74
CA LEU A 180 -26.08 4.52 -0.33
C LEU A 180 -24.79 5.30 -0.16
N VAL A 181 -23.79 5.11 -1.03
CA VAL A 181 -22.55 5.91 -1.08
C VAL A 181 -22.87 7.31 -1.56
N PHE A 182 -23.72 7.47 -2.57
CA PHE A 182 -24.26 8.78 -2.96
C PHE A 182 -25.11 9.39 -1.83
N THR A 183 -25.85 8.60 -1.04
CA THR A 183 -26.58 9.07 0.14
C THR A 183 -25.63 9.43 1.28
N LEU A 184 -24.52 8.72 1.48
CA LEU A 184 -23.50 9.04 2.48
C LEU A 184 -22.67 10.25 2.07
N ILE A 185 -22.41 10.44 0.78
CA ILE A 185 -21.73 11.61 0.22
C ILE A 185 -22.66 12.82 0.22
N LEU A 186 -23.92 12.65 -0.20
CA LEU A 186 -24.94 13.68 -0.15
C LEU A 186 -25.28 14.03 1.30
N ALA A 187 -25.35 13.04 2.20
CA ALA A 187 -25.42 13.26 3.63
C ALA A 187 -24.18 13.98 4.12
N SER A 188 -22.95 13.58 3.75
CA SER A 188 -21.72 14.27 4.16
C SER A 188 -21.67 15.74 3.71
N LYS A 189 -22.17 16.02 2.49
CA LYS A 189 -22.28 17.37 1.92
C LYS A 189 -23.42 18.19 2.55
N LEU A 190 -24.58 17.58 2.84
CA LEU A 190 -25.71 18.20 3.56
C LEU A 190 -25.40 18.38 5.05
N THR A 191 -24.60 17.50 5.65
CA THR A 191 -24.08 17.60 7.02
C THR A 191 -22.91 18.57 7.13
N SER A 192 -22.47 19.22 6.05
CA SER A 192 -21.60 20.40 6.21
C SER A 192 -22.28 21.51 7.03
N ILE A 193 -23.61 21.44 7.20
CA ILE A 193 -24.41 22.31 8.09
C ILE A 193 -24.55 21.72 9.52
N PHE A 194 -24.44 20.39 9.69
CA PHE A 194 -24.55 19.68 10.99
C PHE A 194 -23.52 18.55 11.10
N GLY A 195 -22.23 18.92 11.11
CA GLY A 195 -21.09 18.00 10.97
C GLY A 195 -21.22 16.71 11.78
N THR A 196 -21.48 15.59 11.10
CA THR A 196 -21.34 14.25 11.68
C THR A 196 -19.86 13.85 11.68
N TYR A 197 -19.07 14.60 12.44
CA TYR A 197 -17.78 14.12 12.90
C TYR A 197 -18.07 12.94 13.82
N ILE A 198 -17.78 11.71 13.39
CA ILE A 198 -17.74 10.57 14.31
C ILE A 198 -16.79 10.97 15.45
N PRO A 199 -17.27 11.13 16.70
CA PRO A 199 -16.42 11.63 17.77
C PRO A 199 -15.24 10.68 17.97
N ALA A 200 -14.03 11.21 18.14
CA ALA A 200 -12.82 10.40 18.30
C ALA A 200 -12.95 9.34 19.40
N PHE A 201 -13.72 9.66 20.46
CA PHE A 201 -14.03 8.73 21.54
C PHE A 201 -14.81 7.50 21.07
N LEU A 202 -15.78 7.65 20.16
CA LEU A 202 -16.54 6.51 19.64
C LEU A 202 -15.66 5.56 18.84
N LEU A 203 -14.74 6.09 18.01
CA LEU A 203 -13.77 5.25 17.29
C LEU A 203 -12.84 4.52 18.27
N LYS A 204 -12.40 5.17 19.35
CA LYS A 204 -11.60 4.52 20.40
C LYS A 204 -12.35 3.43 21.15
N VAL A 205 -13.66 3.56 21.32
CA VAL A 205 -14.49 2.51 21.93
C VAL A 205 -14.70 1.34 20.97
N LEU A 206 -15.02 1.62 19.70
CA LEU A 206 -15.26 0.59 18.68
C LEU A 206 -13.99 -0.18 18.31
N PHE A 207 -12.85 0.51 18.27
CA PHE A 207 -11.54 -0.03 17.90
C PHE A 207 -10.57 0.05 19.09
N TRP A 208 -11.03 -0.36 20.27
CA TRP A 208 -10.27 -0.24 21.53
C TRP A 208 -8.95 -1.02 21.52
N ASP A 209 -8.83 -2.04 20.67
CA ASP A 209 -7.65 -2.87 20.48
C ASP A 209 -6.66 -2.28 19.44
N TRP A 210 -7.00 -1.17 18.77
CA TRP A 210 -6.13 -0.52 17.79
C TRP A 210 -5.21 0.52 18.46
N PRO A 211 -3.95 0.65 18.02
CA PRO A 211 -3.08 1.74 18.44
C PRO A 211 -3.69 3.11 18.12
N ALA A 212 -3.51 4.07 19.02
CA ALA A 212 -4.05 5.43 18.88
C ALA A 212 -3.67 6.10 17.55
N HIS A 213 -2.46 5.84 17.04
CA HIS A 213 -2.04 6.31 15.73
C HIS A 213 -2.94 5.78 14.60
N GLN A 214 -3.25 4.48 14.60
CA GLN A 214 -4.09 3.87 13.56
C GLN A 214 -5.53 4.36 13.61
N ILE A 215 -6.07 4.58 14.81
CA ILE A 215 -7.38 5.21 15.00
C ILE A 215 -7.38 6.63 14.40
N THR A 216 -6.30 7.39 14.57
CA THR A 216 -6.17 8.74 14.01
C THR A 216 -6.14 8.71 12.48
N VAL A 217 -5.42 7.75 11.88
CA VAL A 217 -5.41 7.56 10.41
C VAL A 217 -6.82 7.22 9.90
N LEU A 218 -7.51 6.28 10.55
CA LEU A 218 -8.89 5.92 10.22
C LEU A 218 -9.84 7.11 10.34
N GLN A 219 -9.73 7.88 11.42
CA GLN A 219 -10.55 9.07 11.66
C GLN A 219 -10.37 10.11 10.54
N ARG A 220 -9.13 10.37 10.11
CA ARG A 220 -8.81 11.29 9.01
C ARG A 220 -9.41 10.83 7.68
N LEU A 221 -9.36 9.54 7.38
CA LEU A 221 -10.04 8.97 6.21
C LEU A 221 -11.55 9.23 6.29
N LEU A 222 -12.19 8.90 7.42
CA LEU A 222 -13.64 9.06 7.59
C LEU A 222 -14.11 10.52 7.54
N TYR A 223 -13.23 11.48 7.83
CA TYR A 223 -13.51 12.91 7.72
C TYR A 223 -13.31 13.47 6.30
N SER A 224 -12.87 12.63 5.35
CA SER A 224 -12.74 12.99 3.94
C SER A 224 -13.70 12.14 3.10
N PRO A 225 -14.94 12.61 2.86
CA PRO A 225 -15.91 11.92 2.00
C PRO A 225 -15.34 11.61 0.62
N GLU A 226 -14.53 12.51 0.09
CA GLU A 226 -13.81 12.37 -1.17
C GLU A 226 -12.83 11.19 -1.13
N SER A 227 -12.03 11.06 -0.07
CA SER A 227 -11.11 9.93 0.07
C SER A 227 -11.83 8.61 0.28
N VAL A 228 -12.96 8.61 1.02
CA VAL A 228 -13.82 7.43 1.15
C VAL A 228 -14.39 7.01 -0.20
N LEU A 229 -14.88 7.98 -1.00
CA LEU A 229 -15.36 7.70 -2.35
C LEU A 229 -14.26 7.11 -3.23
N ALA A 230 -13.05 7.69 -3.24
CA ALA A 230 -11.91 7.14 -3.99
C ALA A 230 -11.61 5.69 -3.59
N CYS A 231 -11.62 5.38 -2.30
CA CYS A 231 -11.40 4.01 -1.81
C CYS A 231 -12.44 3.03 -2.35
N LEU A 232 -13.71 3.43 -2.36
CA LEU A 232 -14.83 2.60 -2.81
C LEU A 232 -14.87 2.44 -4.34
N GLU A 233 -14.63 3.51 -5.08
CA GLU A 233 -14.49 3.48 -6.55
C GLU A 233 -13.33 2.55 -6.94
N MET A 234 -12.16 2.70 -6.30
CA MET A 234 -11.03 1.80 -6.54
C MET A 234 -11.36 0.36 -6.15
N SER A 235 -12.01 0.13 -5.00
CA SER A 235 -12.45 -1.23 -4.60
C SER A 235 -13.34 -1.87 -5.66
N HIS A 236 -14.19 -1.12 -6.35
CA HIS A 236 -14.98 -1.65 -7.45
C HIS A 236 -14.12 -2.07 -8.64
N ASP A 237 -13.20 -1.21 -9.06
CA ASP A 237 -12.27 -1.51 -10.14
C ASP A 237 -11.42 -2.75 -9.84
N GLU A 238 -11.02 -2.94 -8.58
CA GLU A 238 -10.30 -4.13 -8.11
C GLU A 238 -11.11 -5.41 -8.37
N MET A 239 -12.39 -5.42 -7.99
CA MET A 239 -13.28 -6.57 -8.18
C MET A 239 -13.45 -6.93 -9.67
N GLN A 240 -13.42 -5.92 -10.55
CA GLN A 240 -13.52 -6.11 -11.98
C GLN A 240 -12.19 -6.53 -12.62
N SER A 241 -11.08 -5.92 -12.22
CA SER A 241 -9.79 -6.02 -12.92
C SER A 241 -8.89 -7.14 -12.42
N VAL A 242 -8.92 -7.45 -11.12
CA VAL A 242 -8.04 -8.46 -10.51
C VAL A 242 -8.62 -9.86 -10.76
N LYS A 243 -8.29 -10.41 -11.93
CA LYS A 243 -8.72 -11.74 -12.39
C LYS A 243 -7.58 -12.75 -12.30
N GLU A 244 -7.21 -13.37 -13.41
CA GLU A 244 -6.12 -14.35 -13.45
C GLU A 244 -4.77 -13.68 -13.15
N ALA A 245 -3.97 -14.29 -12.27
CA ALA A 245 -2.60 -13.85 -12.07
C ALA A 245 -1.72 -14.27 -13.26
N ASP A 246 -0.84 -13.38 -13.70
CA ASP A 246 0.09 -13.66 -14.79
C ASP A 246 1.29 -14.48 -14.28
N PHE A 247 1.07 -15.77 -14.07
CA PHE A 247 2.11 -16.69 -13.56
C PHE A 247 3.29 -16.84 -14.52
N LYS A 248 3.09 -16.66 -15.82
CA LYS A 248 4.19 -16.66 -16.81
C LYS A 248 5.14 -15.49 -16.58
N PHE A 249 4.59 -14.29 -16.34
CA PHE A 249 5.38 -13.12 -16.00
C PHE A 249 6.07 -13.24 -14.63
N ILE A 250 5.40 -13.83 -13.64
CA ILE A 250 6.02 -14.07 -12.32
C ILE A 250 7.17 -15.07 -12.48
N ALA A 251 6.96 -16.14 -13.24
CA ALA A 251 7.99 -17.14 -13.55
C ALA A 251 9.22 -16.55 -14.24
N SER A 252 9.04 -15.63 -15.20
CA SER A 252 10.17 -14.99 -15.88
C SER A 252 11.01 -14.07 -14.98
N HIS A 253 10.56 -13.78 -13.76
CA HIS A 253 11.22 -12.90 -12.79
C HIS A 253 11.32 -13.52 -11.39
N ASP A 254 11.28 -14.85 -11.32
CA ASP A 254 11.21 -15.65 -10.10
C ASP A 254 12.37 -15.40 -9.13
N ASN A 255 13.55 -15.06 -9.64
CA ASN A 255 14.72 -14.70 -8.83
C ASN A 255 14.62 -13.32 -8.15
N ARG A 256 13.62 -12.50 -8.51
CA ARG A 256 13.42 -11.13 -8.00
C ARG A 256 12.15 -10.98 -7.18
N ILE A 257 11.22 -11.92 -7.31
CA ILE A 257 9.90 -11.88 -6.66
C ILE A 257 9.94 -12.69 -5.37
N ARG A 258 9.42 -12.08 -4.32
CA ARG A 258 9.33 -12.64 -2.98
C ARG A 258 7.90 -12.48 -2.50
N ILE A 259 7.31 -13.53 -1.94
CA ILE A 259 5.91 -13.52 -1.52
C ILE A 259 5.77 -13.97 -0.06
N TYR A 260 5.09 -13.18 0.74
CA TYR A 260 4.79 -13.46 2.13
C TYR A 260 3.28 -13.57 2.33
N PHE A 261 2.79 -14.77 2.59
CA PHE A 261 1.36 -15.02 2.83
C PHE A 261 1.00 -14.91 4.32
N ALA A 262 -0.19 -14.38 4.58
CA ALA A 262 -0.87 -14.54 5.86
C ALA A 262 -1.36 -15.99 6.04
N GLY A 263 -1.46 -16.41 7.30
CA GLY A 263 -1.99 -17.71 7.69
C GLY A 263 -3.46 -17.87 7.28
N LYS A 264 -4.32 -16.97 7.76
CA LYS A 264 -5.72 -16.85 7.35
C LYS A 264 -5.97 -15.48 6.76
N ASP A 265 -6.35 -15.44 5.48
CA ASP A 265 -6.52 -14.21 4.72
C ASP A 265 -7.85 -14.24 3.97
N GLY A 266 -8.79 -13.38 4.36
CA GLY A 266 -10.11 -13.28 3.74
C GLY A 266 -10.11 -12.60 2.35
N TRP A 267 -9.04 -11.89 2.00
CA TRP A 267 -8.87 -11.23 0.69
C TRP A 267 -8.06 -12.06 -0.31
N VAL A 268 -7.49 -13.19 0.13
CA VAL A 268 -6.81 -14.16 -0.74
C VAL A 268 -7.56 -15.49 -0.75
N GLY A 269 -8.08 -15.94 0.39
CA GLY A 269 -8.92 -17.12 0.53
C GLY A 269 -8.31 -18.38 -0.07
N LYS A 270 -9.14 -19.13 -0.80
CA LYS A 270 -8.72 -20.38 -1.48
C LYS A 270 -7.63 -20.17 -2.54
N HIS A 271 -7.48 -18.95 -3.07
CA HIS A 271 -6.51 -18.65 -4.12
C HIS A 271 -5.06 -18.74 -3.64
N LYS A 272 -4.80 -18.68 -2.32
CA LYS A 272 -3.45 -18.87 -1.76
C LYS A 272 -2.84 -20.19 -2.22
N GLN A 273 -3.59 -21.29 -2.09
CA GLN A 273 -3.08 -22.62 -2.44
C GLN A 273 -2.83 -22.76 -3.94
N VAL A 274 -3.69 -22.15 -4.77
CA VAL A 274 -3.49 -22.11 -6.22
C VAL A 274 -2.21 -21.37 -6.57
N ILE A 275 -2.00 -20.16 -6.02
CA ILE A 275 -0.79 -19.38 -6.25
C ILE A 275 0.45 -20.17 -5.83
N MET A 276 0.44 -20.77 -4.65
CA MET A 276 1.57 -21.58 -4.17
C MET A 276 1.88 -22.79 -5.07
N SER A 277 0.84 -23.50 -5.53
CA SER A 277 0.99 -24.64 -6.43
C SER A 277 1.58 -24.23 -7.79
N GLU A 278 1.08 -23.13 -8.36
CA GLU A 278 1.56 -22.58 -9.62
C GLU A 278 3.01 -22.10 -9.51
N LEU A 279 3.36 -21.40 -8.43
CA LEU A 279 4.74 -20.95 -8.20
C LEU A 279 5.70 -22.11 -8.01
N LYS A 280 5.30 -23.16 -7.28
CA LYS A 280 6.14 -24.36 -7.12
C LYS A 280 6.44 -25.05 -8.45
N THR A 281 5.49 -25.03 -9.37
CA THR A 281 5.61 -25.69 -10.68
C THR A 281 6.34 -24.83 -11.70
N SER A 282 6.00 -23.55 -11.76
CA SER A 282 6.40 -22.64 -12.84
C SER A 282 7.50 -21.64 -12.44
N SER A 283 7.76 -21.46 -11.15
CA SER A 283 8.57 -20.37 -10.59
C SER A 283 9.37 -20.82 -9.36
N PRO A 284 10.20 -21.88 -9.48
CA PRO A 284 10.82 -22.55 -8.33
C PRO A 284 11.80 -21.66 -7.55
N ARG A 285 12.29 -20.56 -8.13
CA ARG A 285 13.17 -19.61 -7.44
C ARG A 285 12.41 -18.49 -6.71
N THR A 286 11.10 -18.35 -6.94
CA THR A 286 10.27 -17.41 -6.18
C THR A 286 10.26 -17.85 -4.73
N VAL A 287 10.75 -16.99 -3.86
CA VAL A 287 10.76 -17.30 -2.43
C VAL A 287 9.36 -17.05 -1.86
N VAL A 288 8.81 -18.07 -1.23
CA VAL A 288 7.49 -18.02 -0.60
C VAL A 288 7.63 -18.30 0.90
N ALA A 289 7.10 -17.40 1.72
CA ALA A 289 6.98 -17.56 3.16
C ALA A 289 5.51 -17.47 3.59
N ILE A 290 5.19 -18.10 4.73
CA ILE A 290 3.87 -18.02 5.36
C ILE A 290 4.07 -17.57 6.81
N GLY A 291 3.38 -16.51 7.22
CA GLY A 291 3.22 -16.10 8.62
C GLY A 291 1.89 -16.60 9.17
N PRO A 292 1.84 -17.72 9.92
CA PRO A 292 0.58 -18.34 10.35
C PRO A 292 -0.31 -17.43 11.19
N ASP A 293 0.32 -16.53 11.94
CA ASP A 293 -0.24 -15.56 12.88
C ASP A 293 -0.25 -14.13 12.33
N VAL A 294 0.13 -13.93 11.06
CA VAL A 294 0.05 -12.64 10.40
C VAL A 294 -1.36 -12.45 9.82
N PRO A 295 -2.13 -11.43 10.25
CA PRO A 295 -3.41 -11.12 9.63
C PRO A 295 -3.20 -10.35 8.31
N HIS A 296 -4.22 -10.30 7.45
CA HIS A 296 -4.16 -9.51 6.22
C HIS A 296 -3.80 -8.04 6.50
N ALA A 297 -4.58 -7.37 7.35
CA ALA A 297 -4.36 -5.98 7.75
C ALA A 297 -3.32 -5.87 8.88
N PHE A 298 -2.14 -6.47 8.68
CA PHE A 298 -1.07 -6.50 9.68
C PHE A 298 -0.61 -5.11 10.11
N CYS A 299 -0.75 -4.11 9.23
CA CYS A 299 -0.30 -2.75 9.48
C CYS A 299 -0.94 -2.14 10.74
N ILE A 300 -2.14 -2.59 11.11
CA ILE A 300 -2.89 -2.08 12.27
C ILE A 300 -2.20 -2.48 13.59
N ASN A 301 -2.17 -3.78 13.91
CA ASN A 301 -1.73 -4.30 15.22
C ASN A 301 -0.44 -5.13 15.20
N HIS A 302 0.04 -5.51 14.01
CA HIS A 302 1.12 -6.51 13.86
C HIS A 302 2.33 -5.95 13.08
N SER A 303 2.38 -4.63 12.86
CA SER A 303 3.41 -3.95 12.07
C SER A 303 4.84 -4.33 12.47
N GLN A 304 5.17 -4.25 13.76
CA GLN A 304 6.52 -4.57 14.24
C GLN A 304 6.87 -6.04 14.07
N GLN A 305 5.95 -6.95 14.41
CA GLN A 305 6.16 -8.39 14.28
C GLN A 305 6.39 -8.80 12.83
N VAL A 306 5.58 -8.27 11.90
CA VAL A 306 5.73 -8.54 10.47
C VAL A 306 7.02 -7.94 9.92
N ALA A 307 7.39 -6.72 10.33
CA ALA A 307 8.65 -6.10 9.91
C ALA A 307 9.87 -6.94 10.34
N LEU A 308 9.92 -7.37 11.60
CA LEU A 308 11.03 -8.18 12.12
C LEU A 308 11.14 -9.53 11.41
N ARG A 309 10.01 -10.22 11.21
CA ARG A 309 9.99 -11.48 10.46
C ARG A 309 10.38 -11.31 9.00
N TYR A 310 9.89 -10.25 8.36
CA TYR A 310 10.27 -9.92 7.00
C TYR A 310 11.78 -9.70 6.89
N LEU A 311 12.39 -8.95 7.81
CA LEU A 311 13.83 -8.71 7.81
C LEU A 311 14.65 -9.98 8.08
N GLN A 312 14.22 -10.80 9.05
CA GLN A 312 14.84 -12.10 9.30
C GLN A 312 14.78 -12.97 8.05
N TRP A 313 13.61 -13.05 7.42
CA TRP A 313 13.43 -13.78 6.18
C TRP A 313 14.31 -13.26 5.05
N LEU A 314 14.56 -11.95 4.96
CA LEU A 314 15.51 -11.42 3.97
C LEU A 314 16.95 -11.83 4.27
N ALA A 315 17.36 -11.87 5.54
CA ALA A 315 18.70 -12.27 5.95
C ALA A 315 18.96 -13.77 5.70
N ASP A 316 17.95 -14.62 5.88
CA ASP A 316 18.04 -16.06 5.62
C ASP A 316 18.19 -16.40 4.13
N LEU A 317 17.93 -15.43 3.24
CA LEU A 317 17.98 -15.59 1.78
C LEU A 317 19.19 -14.92 1.12
N SER A 318 19.98 -14.16 1.88
CA SER A 318 21.20 -13.48 1.44
C SER A 318 22.44 -14.29 1.79
#